data_AF-Q5KRJ0-F1
#
_entry.id   AF-Q5KRJ0-F1
#
_cell.length_a   1.000
_cell.length_b   1.000
_cell.length_c   1.000
_cell.angle_alpha   90.00
_cell.angle_beta   90.00
_cell.angle_gamma   90.00
#
_symmetry.space_group_name_H-M   'P 1'
#
loop_
_entity.id
_entity.type
_entity.pdbx_description
1 polymer ?
#
loop_
_entity_poly.entity_id
_entity_poly.type
_entity_poly.pdbx_seq_one_letter_code
_entity_poly.pdbx_strand_id
1 'polypeptide(L)'
;MAEVIVVHGAAGGVDDDGYPIPGKADESHSVKSVQPLSLEEISEDDRQGVKDALRVWGNSGLKVSPGDHVTVRGFKYRVVKTAWDWSKNRRPANPRHRPGTVFDCVRGVG
;
A
#
# COMPACT_ATOMS: atom_id res chain seq x y z
N MET A 1 -14.30 -9.15 9.66
CA MET A 1 -13.37 -8.36 10.49
C MET A 1 -12.62 -7.44 9.57
N ALA A 2 -12.48 -6.16 9.92
CA ALA A 2 -11.61 -5.26 9.18
C ALA A 2 -10.16 -5.56 9.58
N GLU A 3 -9.26 -5.72 8.61
CA GLU A 3 -7.84 -5.91 8.87
C GLU A 3 -7.17 -4.55 9.11
N VAL A 4 -6.04 -4.52 9.81
CA VAL A 4 -5.26 -3.29 10.03
C VAL A 4 -3.93 -3.44 9.32
N ILE A 5 -3.56 -2.39 8.58
CA ILE A 5 -2.23 -2.23 8.00
C ILE A 5 -1.55 -1.03 8.64
N VAL A 6 -0.22 -1.03 8.63
CA VAL A 6 0.57 0.15 8.98
C VAL A 6 1.26 0.64 7.71
N VAL A 7 1.00 1.89 7.33
CA VAL A 7 1.74 2.55 6.25
C VAL A 7 2.93 3.26 6.89
N HIS A 8 4.13 2.89 6.49
CA HIS A 8 5.33 3.52 7.03
C HIS A 8 5.56 4.86 6.35
N GLY A 9 5.76 5.90 7.16
CA GLY A 9 6.11 7.21 6.64
C GLY A 9 7.54 7.23 6.08
N ALA A 10 7.84 8.24 5.26
CA ALA A 10 9.20 8.46 4.80
C ALA A 10 10.13 8.65 6.01
N ALA A 11 11.22 7.88 6.06
CA ALA A 11 12.23 8.03 7.10
C ALA A 11 12.75 9.48 7.11
N GLY A 12 12.87 10.06 8.30
CA GLY A 12 13.53 11.35 8.46
C GLY A 12 15.01 11.23 8.07
N GLY A 13 15.57 12.33 7.61
CA GLY A 13 16.94 12.38 7.14
C GLY A 13 17.66 13.60 7.68
N VAL A 14 18.82 13.89 7.12
CA VAL A 14 19.53 15.14 7.31
C VAL A 14 19.75 15.73 5.92
N ASP A 15 19.51 17.02 5.74
CA ASP A 15 19.82 17.69 4.47
C ASP A 15 21.33 17.92 4.32
N ASP A 16 21.72 18.43 3.14
CA ASP A 16 23.12 18.67 2.79
C ASP A 16 23.80 19.71 3.70
N ASP A 17 23.01 20.52 4.41
CA ASP A 17 23.47 21.53 5.38
C ASP A 17 23.49 21.01 6.83
N GLY A 18 23.15 19.73 7.05
CA GLY A 18 23.17 19.09 8.36
C GLY A 18 21.91 19.31 9.20
N TYR A 19 20.83 19.85 8.63
CA TYR A 19 19.56 20.03 9.34
C TYR A 19 18.67 18.77 9.22
N PRO A 20 17.98 18.39 10.31
CA PRO A 20 17.10 17.23 10.30
C PRO A 20 15.88 17.48 9.40
N ILE A 21 15.68 16.61 8.43
CA ILE A 21 14.48 16.53 7.60
C ILE A 21 13.43 15.71 8.37
N PRO A 22 12.27 16.30 8.74
CA PRO A 22 11.23 15.58 9.44
C PRO A 22 10.69 14.43 8.58
N GLY A 23 10.79 13.21 9.09
CA GLY A 23 10.12 12.06 8.51
C GLY A 23 8.61 12.13 8.70
N LYS A 24 7.86 11.41 7.86
CA LYS A 24 6.45 11.17 8.15
C LYS A 24 6.35 10.05 9.19
N ALA A 25 5.42 10.19 10.14
CA ALA A 25 5.14 9.13 11.10
C ALA A 25 4.42 7.96 10.43
N ASP A 26 4.52 6.79 11.05
CA ASP A 26 3.75 5.61 10.66
C ASP A 26 2.27 5.81 10.95
N GLU A 27 1.41 5.44 10.01
CA GLU A 27 -0.04 5.57 10.13
C GLU A 27 -0.72 4.20 10.10
N SER A 28 -1.58 3.95 11.09
CA SER A 28 -2.42 2.74 11.11
C SER A 28 -3.72 2.97 10.35
N HIS A 29 -4.01 2.09 9.39
CA HIS A 29 -5.20 2.17 8.56
C HIS A 29 -6.01 0.87 8.65
N SER A 30 -7.29 1.00 8.97
CA SER A 30 -8.22 -0.13 8.85
C SER A 30 -8.61 -0.32 7.39
N VAL A 31 -8.44 -1.54 6.89
CA VAL A 31 -8.73 -1.94 5.51
C VAL A 31 -9.90 -2.91 5.46
N LYS A 32 -10.58 -2.94 4.33
CA LYS A 32 -11.76 -3.77 4.11
C LYS A 32 -11.39 -5.23 3.90
N SER A 33 -10.32 -5.49 3.14
CA SER A 33 -9.85 -6.84 2.84
C SER A 33 -8.40 -6.82 2.39
N VAL A 34 -7.69 -7.90 2.69
CA VAL A 34 -6.37 -8.22 2.16
C VAL A 34 -6.48 -9.60 1.50
N GLN A 35 -6.10 -9.68 0.24
CA GLN A 35 -6.20 -10.90 -0.56
C GLN A 35 -4.81 -11.30 -1.06
N PRO A 36 -4.47 -12.60 -1.03
CA PRO A 36 -3.27 -13.08 -1.73
C PRO A 36 -3.43 -12.81 -3.23
N LEU A 37 -2.34 -12.37 -3.85
CA LEU A 37 -2.26 -12.12 -5.28
C LEU A 37 -1.37 -13.17 -5.93
N SER A 38 -1.79 -13.74 -7.06
CA SER A 38 -0.91 -14.64 -7.80
C SER A 38 0.30 -13.87 -8.33
N LEU A 39 1.49 -14.48 -8.28
CA LEU A 39 2.69 -13.88 -8.86
C LEU A 39 2.52 -13.63 -10.36
N GLU A 40 1.66 -14.40 -11.03
CA GLU A 40 1.30 -14.24 -12.45
C GLU A 40 0.66 -12.88 -12.77
N GLU A 41 -0.01 -12.27 -11.79
CA GLU A 41 -0.68 -10.96 -11.92
C GLU A 41 0.26 -9.77 -11.69
N ILE A 42 1.50 -10.03 -11.27
CA ILE A 42 2.54 -9.03 -11.03
C ILE A 42 3.36 -8.84 -12.32
N SER A 43 3.82 -7.62 -12.57
CA SER A 43 4.82 -7.29 -13.60
C SER A 43 6.03 -8.22 -13.48
N GLU A 44 6.62 -8.60 -14.62
CA GLU A 44 7.82 -9.45 -14.62
C GLU A 44 8.98 -8.79 -13.86
N ASP A 45 9.13 -7.47 -14.00
CA ASP A 45 10.15 -6.66 -13.31
C ASP A 45 10.04 -6.75 -11.78
N ASP A 46 8.82 -6.83 -11.26
CA ASP A 46 8.59 -6.93 -9.82
C ASP A 46 8.45 -8.37 -9.33
N ARG A 47 8.53 -9.38 -10.22
CA ARG A 47 8.38 -10.80 -9.82
C ARG A 47 9.69 -11.38 -9.29
N GLN A 48 10.84 -10.85 -9.70
CA GLN A 48 12.13 -11.43 -9.35
C GLN A 48 12.38 -11.33 -7.83
N GLY A 49 12.63 -12.48 -7.19
CA GLY A 49 12.91 -12.56 -5.75
C GLY A 49 11.71 -12.31 -4.83
N VAL A 50 10.50 -12.15 -5.38
CA VAL A 50 9.25 -12.07 -4.61
C VAL A 50 8.89 -13.44 -4.03
N LYS A 51 8.63 -13.44 -2.72
CA LYS A 51 8.17 -14.61 -1.96
C LYS A 51 6.65 -14.62 -1.80
N ASP A 52 6.05 -13.44 -1.72
CA ASP A 52 4.64 -13.27 -1.39
C ASP A 52 4.11 -11.94 -1.92
N ALA A 53 2.84 -11.93 -2.35
CA ALA A 53 2.20 -10.75 -2.90
C ALA A 53 0.75 -10.66 -2.44
N LEU A 54 0.33 -9.44 -2.14
CA LEU A 54 -0.98 -9.14 -1.59
C LEU A 54 -1.63 -7.99 -2.35
N ARG A 55 -2.95 -8.08 -2.52
CA ARG A 55 -3.81 -6.98 -2.94
C ARG A 55 -4.59 -6.47 -1.74
N VAL A 56 -4.45 -5.17 -1.45
CA VAL A 56 -5.07 -4.53 -0.29
C VAL A 56 -6.20 -3.62 -0.74
N TRP A 57 -7.37 -3.81 -0.12
CA TRP A 57 -8.58 -3.00 -0.33
C TRP A 57 -8.77 -2.05 0.86
N GLY A 58 -8.22 -0.85 0.74
CA GLY A 58 -8.29 0.20 1.76
C GLY A 58 -9.56 1.04 1.70
N ASN A 59 -9.65 1.99 2.64
CA ASN A 59 -10.64 3.05 2.60
C ASN A 59 -10.31 4.08 1.51
N SER A 60 -11.32 4.82 1.07
CA SER A 60 -11.14 5.93 0.12
C SER A 60 -10.17 6.97 0.70
N GLY A 61 -9.34 7.55 -0.14
CA GLY A 61 -8.36 8.56 0.27
C GLY A 61 -7.10 8.03 0.94
N LEU A 62 -6.94 6.71 1.11
CA LEU A 62 -5.67 6.12 1.54
C LEU A 62 -4.57 6.49 0.54
N LYS A 63 -3.50 7.13 1.03
CA LYS A 63 -2.36 7.57 0.22
C LYS A 63 -1.20 6.60 0.39
N VAL A 64 -0.93 5.84 -0.66
CA VAL A 64 0.26 4.99 -0.79
C VAL A 64 0.80 5.11 -2.20
N SER A 65 2.12 5.13 -2.32
CA SER A 65 2.84 5.28 -3.57
C SER A 65 3.75 4.06 -3.82
N PRO A 66 4.08 3.74 -5.08
CA PRO A 66 5.09 2.72 -5.37
C PRO A 66 6.40 3.03 -4.66
N GLY A 67 7.01 2.03 -4.03
CA GLY A 67 8.21 2.16 -3.20
C GLY A 67 7.92 2.37 -1.71
N ASP A 68 6.69 2.77 -1.33
CA ASP A 68 6.31 2.85 0.08
C ASP A 68 6.32 1.46 0.73
N HIS A 69 6.53 1.44 2.04
CA HIS A 69 6.48 0.22 2.82
C HIS A 69 5.21 0.15 3.64
N VAL A 70 4.58 -1.02 3.65
CA VAL A 70 3.40 -1.30 4.44
C VAL A 70 3.61 -2.57 5.26
N THR A 71 3.22 -2.55 6.52
CA THR A 71 3.17 -3.75 7.34
C THR A 71 1.75 -4.32 7.32
N VAL A 72 1.65 -5.58 6.90
CA VAL A 72 0.40 -6.34 6.82
C VAL A 72 0.61 -7.64 7.58
N ARG A 73 -0.24 -7.92 8.57
CA ARG A 73 -0.17 -9.14 9.41
C ARG A 73 1.22 -9.38 10.02
N GLY A 74 1.92 -8.30 10.40
CA GLY A 74 3.25 -8.35 11.01
C GLY A 74 4.43 -8.50 10.02
N PHE A 75 4.16 -8.59 8.71
CA PHE A 75 5.21 -8.65 7.69
C PHE A 75 5.28 -7.35 6.90
N LYS A 76 6.50 -6.90 6.58
CA LYS A 76 6.76 -5.71 5.77
C LYS A 76 6.69 -6.06 4.28
N TYR A 77 5.90 -5.30 3.53
CA TYR A 77 5.74 -5.38 2.08
C TYR A 77 6.13 -4.04 1.45
N ARG A 78 6.61 -4.08 0.21
CA ARG A 78 6.85 -2.91 -0.65
C ARG A 78 5.65 -2.74 -1.57
N VAL A 79 5.10 -1.54 -1.67
CA VAL A 79 4.04 -1.21 -2.63
C VAL A 79 4.66 -1.16 -4.02
N VAL A 80 4.12 -1.93 -4.97
CA VAL A 80 4.63 -1.98 -6.36
C VAL A 80 3.75 -1.18 -7.31
N LYS A 81 2.45 -1.17 -7.05
CA LYS A 81 1.47 -0.52 -7.93
C LYS A 81 0.86 0.69 -7.27
N THR A 82 0.73 1.76 -8.04
CA THR A 82 0.07 2.98 -7.58
C THR A 82 -1.34 2.69 -7.09
N ALA A 83 -1.68 3.24 -5.93
CA ALA A 83 -3.03 3.15 -5.38
C ALA A 83 -4.06 3.72 -6.34
N TRP A 84 -5.07 2.91 -6.66
CA TRP A 84 -6.22 3.32 -7.46
C TRP A 84 -7.44 3.54 -6.56
N ASP A 85 -7.91 4.79 -6.48
CA ASP A 85 -9.10 5.15 -5.72
C ASP A 85 -10.36 5.07 -6.59
N TRP A 86 -11.12 3.97 -6.43
CA TRP A 86 -12.36 3.77 -7.16
C TRP A 86 -13.46 4.77 -6.79
N SER A 87 -13.35 5.46 -5.64
CA SER A 87 -14.37 6.41 -5.19
C SER A 87 -14.37 7.71 -5.99
N LYS A 88 -13.21 8.10 -6.53
CA LYS A 88 -13.04 9.33 -7.32
C LYS A 88 -13.31 9.09 -8.81
N ASN A 89 -13.03 7.89 -9.29
CA ASN A 89 -12.97 7.58 -10.72
C ASN A 89 -14.16 6.75 -11.22
N ARG A 90 -15.16 6.47 -10.37
CA ARG A 90 -16.35 5.72 -10.76
C ARG A 90 -17.59 6.23 -10.04
N ARG A 91 -18.67 6.48 -10.79
CA ARG A 91 -19.99 6.74 -10.19
C ARG A 91 -20.53 5.41 -9.61
N PRO A 92 -20.83 5.34 -8.30
CA PRO A 92 -21.32 4.11 -7.72
C PRO A 92 -22.74 3.83 -8.25
N ALA A 93 -22.96 2.62 -8.76
CA ALA A 93 -24.29 2.17 -9.20
C ALA A 93 -25.29 2.07 -8.04
N ASN A 94 -24.79 1.79 -6.83
CA ASN A 94 -25.54 1.82 -5.58
C ASN A 94 -25.04 3.00 -4.73
N PRO A 95 -25.88 3.97 -4.36
CA PRO A 95 -25.48 5.13 -3.55
C PRO A 95 -24.87 4.80 -2.18
N ARG A 96 -25.17 3.60 -1.64
CA ARG A 96 -24.60 3.13 -0.37
C ARG A 96 -23.23 2.49 -0.53
N HIS A 97 -22.83 2.13 -1.75
CA HIS A 97 -21.52 1.59 -2.02
C HIS A 97 -20.48 2.70 -1.89
N ARG A 98 -19.51 2.52 -1.00
CA ARG A 98 -18.32 3.37 -0.87
C ARG A 98 -17.12 2.63 -1.43
N PRO A 99 -16.74 2.83 -2.70
CA PRO A 99 -15.56 2.21 -3.26
C PRO A 99 -14.31 2.65 -2.48
N GLY A 100 -13.30 1.79 -2.44
CA GLY A 100 -12.07 2.04 -1.71
C GLY A 100 -10.87 2.29 -2.62
N THR A 101 -9.74 2.54 -1.98
CA THR A 101 -8.42 2.51 -2.63
C THR A 101 -7.93 1.07 -2.74
N VAL A 102 -7.37 0.69 -3.88
CA VAL A 102 -6.75 -0.62 -4.11
C VAL A 102 -5.30 -0.44 -4.51
N PHE A 103 -4.41 -1.23 -3.91
CA PHE A 103 -3.01 -1.29 -4.28
C PHE A 103 -2.46 -2.70 -4.09
N ASP A 104 -1.37 -2.99 -4.80
CA ASP A 104 -0.68 -4.27 -4.76
C ASP A 104 0.68 -4.08 -4.07
N CYS A 105 1.03 -5.00 -3.18
CA CYS A 105 2.29 -4.98 -2.46
C CYS A 105 2.95 -6.36 -2.43
N VAL A 106 4.28 -6.37 -2.41
CA VAL A 106 5.10 -7.57 -2.53
C VAL A 106 6.10 -7.66 -1.38
N ARG A 107 6.46 -8.88 -1.02
CA ARG A 107 7.49 -9.19 -0.03
C ARG A 107 8.48 -10.15 -0.64
N GLY A 108 9.77 -9.82 -0.54
CA GLY A 108 10.85 -10.58 -1.15
C GLY A 108 12.09 -9.72 -1.29
N VAL A 109 13.19 -10.33 -1.77
CA VAL A 109 14.43 -9.61 -2.08
C VAL A 109 14.43 -9.42 -3.60
N GLY A 110 13.75 -8.37 -4.05
CA GLY A 110 13.79 -7.87 -5.41
C GLY A 110 14.35 -6.46 -5.39
#